data_AF-A0A9E3R4Z9-F1
#
_entry.id   AF-A0A9E3R4Z9-F1
#
_cell.length_a   1.000
_cell.length_b   1.000
_cell.length_c   1.000
_cell.angle_alpha   90.00
_cell.angle_beta   90.00
_cell.angle_gamma   90.00
#
_symmetry.space_group_name_H-M   'P 1'
#
loop_
_entity.id
_entity.type
_entity.pdbx_description
1 polymer ?
#
loop_
_entity_poly.entity_id
_entity_poly.type
_entity_poly.pdbx_seq_one_letter_code
_entity_poly.pdbx_strand_id
1 'polypeptide(L)'
;MPGRDRILVIAATPRELAPAEGWRTLVCGVGPVEAAAATAAAIAADRPAAILHGGIAGARRGRGLPLGALVIGTESCYDDLGLPPKWAPNLVEAAPALLDAVAAVLP
;
A
#
# COMPACT_ATOMS: atom_id res chain seq x y z
N MET A 1 -11.08 3.51 18.47
CA MET A 1 -10.21 4.70 18.49
C MET A 1 -10.80 5.73 17.54
N PRO A 2 -10.98 6.99 17.95
CA PRO A 2 -11.45 8.04 17.05
C PRO A 2 -10.54 8.13 15.81
N GLY A 3 -11.10 8.25 14.62
CA GLY A 3 -10.35 8.49 13.38
C GLY A 3 -9.89 7.26 12.59
N ARG A 4 -10.19 6.02 13.03
CA ARG A 4 -9.89 4.81 12.23
C ARG A 4 -10.64 4.77 10.89
N ASP A 5 -11.85 5.31 10.88
CA ASP A 5 -12.71 5.47 9.71
C ASP A 5 -12.13 6.44 8.66
N ARG A 6 -11.10 7.22 9.03
CA ARG A 6 -10.35 8.09 8.09
C ARG A 6 -9.16 7.40 7.44
N ILE A 7 -8.87 6.14 7.78
CA ILE A 7 -7.80 5.36 7.16
C ILE A 7 -8.42 4.36 6.18
N LEU A 8 -7.89 4.35 4.95
CA LEU A 8 -8.23 3.39 3.92
C LEU A 8 -7.17 2.29 3.85
N VAL A 9 -7.55 1.06 4.17
CA VAL A 9 -6.71 -0.13 4.04
C VAL A 9 -7.05 -0.82 2.73
N ILE A 10 -6.08 -0.97 1.84
CA ILE A 10 -6.27 -1.58 0.52
C ILE A 10 -5.42 -2.83 0.35
N ALA A 11 -5.97 -3.82 -0.35
CA ALA A 11 -5.25 -5.03 -0.74
C ALA A 11 -5.71 -5.52 -2.12
N ALA A 12 -4.86 -6.26 -2.84
CA ALA A 12 -5.17 -6.70 -4.19
C ALA A 12 -6.29 -7.76 -4.23
N THR A 13 -6.33 -8.64 -3.23
CA THR A 13 -7.32 -9.73 -3.14
C THR A 13 -8.03 -9.77 -1.78
N PRO A 14 -9.22 -10.41 -1.68
CA PRO A 14 -9.91 -10.57 -0.41
C PRO A 14 -9.11 -11.32 0.66
N ARG A 15 -8.20 -12.22 0.25
CA ARG A 15 -7.36 -13.01 1.16
C ARG A 15 -6.24 -12.20 1.82
N GLU A 16 -5.84 -11.12 1.17
CA GLU A 16 -4.81 -10.19 1.67
C GLU A 16 -5.40 -9.05 2.50
N LEU A 17 -6.71 -8.81 2.38
CA LEU A 17 -7.36 -7.68 3.01
C LEU A 17 -7.50 -7.90 4.53
N ALA A 18 -7.08 -6.89 5.30
CA ALA A 18 -7.25 -6.91 6.75
C ALA A 18 -8.75 -6.88 7.13
N PRO A 19 -9.13 -7.48 8.27
CA PRO A 19 -10.49 -7.36 8.80
C PRO A 19 -10.89 -5.90 9.01
N ALA A 20 -12.16 -5.58 8.74
CA ALA A 20 -12.71 -4.22 8.89
C ALA A 20 -12.95 -3.88 10.39
N GLU A 21 -11.88 -3.68 11.16
CA GLU A 21 -11.91 -3.35 12.59
C GLU A 21 -12.04 -1.83 12.86
N GLY A 22 -13.04 -1.22 12.21
CA GLY A 22 -13.29 0.22 12.25
C GLY A 22 -12.47 1.05 11.25
N TRP A 23 -11.64 0.40 10.44
CA TRP A 23 -11.00 1.00 9.27
C TRP A 23 -11.91 0.87 8.05
N ARG A 24 -11.67 1.70 7.04
CA ARG A 24 -12.24 1.50 5.72
C ARG A 24 -11.38 0.51 4.96
N THR A 25 -12.01 -0.43 4.26
CA THR A 25 -11.28 -1.49 3.54
C THR A 25 -11.71 -1.55 2.08
N LEU A 26 -10.75 -1.76 1.17
CA LEU A 26 -11.00 -1.90 -0.26
C LEU A 26 -10.17 -3.05 -0.85
N VAL A 27 -10.83 -3.95 -1.59
CA VAL A 27 -10.14 -4.83 -2.54
C VAL A 27 -9.91 -4.03 -3.81
N CYS A 28 -8.67 -3.63 -4.08
CA CYS A 28 -8.34 -2.77 -5.22
C CYS A 28 -8.16 -3.52 -6.54
N GLY A 29 -8.05 -4.86 -6.50
CA GLY A 29 -7.82 -5.68 -7.68
C GLY A 29 -6.34 -5.91 -7.97
N VAL A 30 -6.07 -6.85 -8.90
CA VAL A 30 -4.72 -7.27 -9.27
C VAL A 30 -4.26 -6.52 -10.51
N GLY A 31 -3.08 -5.93 -10.42
CA GLY A 31 -2.41 -5.22 -11.52
C GLY A 31 -2.55 -3.70 -11.43
N PRO A 32 -1.67 -2.93 -12.10
CA PRO A 32 -1.56 -1.49 -11.91
C PRO A 32 -2.85 -0.72 -12.27
N VAL A 33 -3.54 -1.13 -13.35
CA VAL A 33 -4.73 -0.41 -13.86
C VAL A 33 -5.91 -0.55 -12.90
N GLU A 34 -6.27 -1.78 -12.53
CA GLU A 34 -7.38 -2.05 -11.61
C GLU A 34 -7.12 -1.40 -10.25
N ALA A 35 -5.92 -1.60 -9.71
CA ALA A 35 -5.53 -1.03 -8.42
C ALA A 35 -5.60 0.50 -8.43
N ALA A 36 -5.13 1.15 -9.49
CA ALA A 36 -5.18 2.60 -9.62
C ALA A 36 -6.62 3.12 -9.73
N ALA A 37 -7.44 2.52 -10.60
CA ALA A 37 -8.82 2.96 -10.82
C ALA A 37 -9.68 2.82 -9.56
N ALA A 38 -9.63 1.66 -8.89
CA ALA A 38 -10.38 1.41 -7.68
C ALA A 38 -9.93 2.31 -6.53
N THR A 39 -8.61 2.45 -6.34
CA THR A 39 -8.05 3.28 -5.26
C THR A 39 -8.35 4.75 -5.48
N ALA A 40 -8.22 5.27 -6.71
CA ALA A 40 -8.56 6.65 -7.03
C ALA A 40 -10.05 6.95 -6.83
N ALA A 41 -10.94 6.04 -7.21
CA ALA A 41 -12.37 6.19 -6.98
C ALA A 41 -12.70 6.26 -5.47
N ALA A 42 -12.08 5.41 -4.66
CA ALA A 42 -12.23 5.46 -3.21
C ALA A 42 -11.69 6.78 -2.63
N ILE A 43 -10.49 7.22 -3.03
CA ILE A 43 -9.95 8.52 -2.59
C ILE A 43 -10.90 9.67 -2.91
N ALA A 44 -11.47 9.68 -4.12
CA ALA A 44 -12.38 10.72 -4.55
C ALA A 44 -13.70 10.73 -3.74
N ALA A 45 -14.26 9.56 -3.45
CA ALA A 45 -15.49 9.42 -2.69
C ALA A 45 -15.30 9.82 -1.21
N ASP A 46 -14.14 9.49 -0.66
CA ASP A 46 -14.02 9.32 0.79
C ASP A 46 -13.01 10.23 1.45
N ARG A 47 -12.06 10.75 0.67
CA ARG A 47 -10.98 11.63 1.11
C ARG A 47 -10.31 11.11 2.39
N PRO A 48 -9.79 9.87 2.39
CA PRO A 48 -9.12 9.31 3.56
C PRO A 48 -7.91 10.18 3.94
N ALA A 49 -7.63 10.25 5.23
CA ALA A 49 -6.45 10.97 5.74
C ALA A 49 -5.15 10.18 5.53
N ALA A 50 -5.24 8.86 5.39
CA ALA A 50 -4.11 7.98 5.11
C ALA A 50 -4.56 6.74 4.34
N ILE A 51 -3.64 6.16 3.58
CA ILE A 51 -3.84 4.91 2.85
C ILE A 51 -2.76 3.93 3.28
N LEU A 52 -3.16 2.71 3.64
CA LEU A 52 -2.27 1.59 3.93
C LEU A 52 -2.49 0.52 2.88
N HIS A 53 -1.46 0.21 2.09
CA HIS A 53 -1.51 -0.90 1.15
C HIS A 53 -0.84 -2.13 1.76
N GLY A 54 -1.63 -3.18 1.99
CA GLY A 54 -1.16 -4.46 2.48
C GLY A 54 -1.31 -5.56 1.43
N GLY A 55 -0.43 -6.55 1.49
CA GLY A 55 -0.45 -7.69 0.59
C GLY A 55 0.72 -8.63 0.80
N ILE A 56 0.74 -9.72 0.03
CA ILE A 56 1.89 -10.61 -0.04
C ILE A 56 2.79 -10.22 -1.20
N ALA A 57 4.10 -10.40 -1.04
CA ALA A 57 5.07 -10.13 -2.08
C ALA A 57 6.15 -11.22 -2.16
N GLY A 58 6.65 -11.44 -3.37
CA GLY A 58 7.83 -12.27 -3.58
C GLY A 58 9.11 -11.47 -3.28
N ALA A 59 10.04 -12.08 -2.55
CA ALA A 59 11.38 -11.50 -2.40
C ALA A 59 12.19 -11.68 -3.69
N ARG A 60 12.89 -10.63 -4.12
CA ARG A 60 13.86 -10.75 -5.22
C ARG A 60 14.94 -11.76 -4.85
N ARG A 61 15.43 -12.53 -5.82
CA ARG A 61 16.48 -13.53 -5.62
C ARG A 61 17.71 -12.88 -4.97
N GLY A 62 18.25 -13.54 -3.94
CA GLY A 62 19.45 -13.08 -3.23
C GLY A 62 19.21 -11.98 -2.18
N ARG A 63 17.97 -11.55 -1.92
CA ARG A 63 17.67 -10.56 -0.86
C ARG A 63 17.67 -11.12 0.57
N GLY A 64 17.75 -12.44 0.74
CA GLY A 64 17.87 -13.08 2.07
C GLY A 64 16.63 -12.96 2.96
N LEU A 65 15.47 -12.54 2.44
CA LEU A 65 14.23 -12.44 3.21
C LEU A 65 13.61 -13.83 3.40
N PRO A 66 13.35 -14.28 4.64
CA PRO A 66 12.67 -15.55 4.88
C PRO A 66 11.20 -15.47 4.47
N LEU A 67 10.59 -16.64 4.22
CA LEU A 67 9.14 -16.72 3.98
C LEU A 67 8.38 -16.20 5.21
N GLY A 68 7.36 -15.39 4.97
CA GLY A 68 6.56 -14.77 6.03
C GLY A 68 7.24 -13.58 6.71
N ALA A 69 8.39 -13.10 6.22
CA ALA A 69 8.96 -11.84 6.68
C ALA A 69 7.99 -10.68 6.45
N LEU A 70 7.74 -9.88 7.49
CA LEU A 70 7.07 -8.59 7.37
C LEU A 70 8.06 -7.57 6.78
N VAL A 71 7.65 -6.88 5.72
CA VAL A 71 8.43 -5.83 5.08
C VAL A 71 7.62 -4.54 5.07
N ILE A 72 8.22 -3.46 5.55
CA ILE A 72 7.64 -2.12 5.52
C ILE A 72 8.27 -1.38 4.34
N GLY A 73 7.44 -1.08 3.33
CA GLY A 73 7.91 -0.36 2.14
C GLY A 73 8.21 1.10 2.46
N THR A 74 9.46 1.51 2.25
CA THR A 74 9.86 2.92 2.31
C THR A 74 9.60 3.64 0.98
N GLU A 75 9.51 2.89 -0.10
CA GLU A 75 9.29 3.36 -1.46
C GLU A 75 8.55 2.30 -2.29
N SER A 76 7.83 2.74 -3.31
CA SER A 76 7.22 1.89 -4.33
C SER A 76 7.68 2.36 -5.70
N CYS A 77 8.15 1.42 -6.52
CA CYS A 77 8.69 1.69 -7.84
C CYS A 77 7.89 0.98 -8.93
N TYR A 78 7.54 1.69 -10.00
CA TYR A 78 6.96 1.13 -11.21
C TYR A 78 8.11 0.64 -12.12
N ASP A 79 8.46 -0.63 -11.98
CA ASP A 79 9.75 -1.17 -12.48
C ASP A 79 9.71 -1.72 -13.91
N ASP A 80 8.53 -1.87 -14.50
CA ASP A 80 8.30 -2.20 -15.92
C ASP A 80 8.06 -0.96 -16.79
N LEU A 81 8.14 0.24 -16.21
CA LEU A 81 7.93 1.50 -16.93
C LEU A 81 9.15 1.82 -17.80
N GLY A 82 9.03 1.60 -19.12
CA GLY A 82 10.06 1.92 -20.11
C GLY A 82 10.19 3.41 -20.50
N LEU A 83 9.61 4.32 -19.72
CA LEU A 83 9.59 5.75 -20.01
C LEU A 83 10.47 6.54 -19.03
N PRO A 84 11.09 7.65 -19.46
CA PRO A 84 11.82 8.54 -18.57
C PRO A 84 10.92 9.12 -17.45
N PRO A 85 11.41 9.27 -16.21
CA PRO A 85 10.62 9.79 -15.08
C PRO A 85 9.98 11.18 -15.31
N LYS A 86 10.58 12.01 -16.17
CA LYS A 86 10.03 13.32 -16.57
C LYS A 86 8.65 13.23 -17.24
N TRP A 87 8.29 12.08 -17.78
CA TRP A 87 6.99 11.85 -18.44
C TRP A 87 6.05 11.03 -17.58
N ALA A 88 6.60 10.14 -16.76
CA ALA A 88 5.84 9.34 -15.82
C ALA A 88 6.71 9.07 -14.59
N PRO A 89 6.46 9.75 -13.46
CA PRO A 89 7.14 9.45 -12.20
C PRO A 89 6.98 7.97 -11.87
N ASN A 90 8.09 7.30 -11.63
CA ASN A 90 8.12 5.85 -11.42
C ASN A 90 8.38 5.48 -9.97
N LEU A 91 8.55 6.45 -9.07
CA LEU A 91 8.85 6.24 -7.67
C LEU A 91 7.89 7.05 -6.80
N VAL A 92 7.38 6.43 -5.74
CA VAL A 92 6.62 7.10 -4.68
C VAL A 92 7.23 6.70 -3.35
N GLU A 93 7.61 7.69 -2.54
CA GLU A 93 8.09 7.49 -1.18
C GLU A 93 6.91 7.32 -0.21
N ALA A 94 7.11 6.49 0.82
CA ALA A 94 6.16 6.38 1.91
C ALA A 94 6.14 7.66 2.75
N ALA A 95 4.96 8.05 3.24
CA ALA A 95 4.84 9.21 4.12
C ALA A 95 5.64 8.98 5.42
N PRO A 96 6.55 9.90 5.82
CA PRO A 96 7.39 9.71 7.01
C PRO A 96 6.59 9.42 8.28
N ALA A 97 5.47 10.13 8.48
CA ALA A 97 4.60 9.92 9.64
C ALA A 97 4.04 8.49 9.75
N LEU A 98 3.85 7.78 8.63
CA LEU A 98 3.43 6.37 8.66
C LEU A 98 4.59 5.45 9.03
N LEU A 99 5.81 5.75 8.56
CA LEU A 99 7.01 5.00 8.93
C LEU A 99 7.30 5.17 10.44
N ASP A 100 7.20 6.40 10.95
CA ASP A 100 7.34 6.69 12.38
C ASP A 100 6.29 5.95 13.21
N ALA A 101 5.04 5.92 12.75
CA ALA A 101 3.97 5.19 13.43
C ALA A 101 4.24 3.68 13.48
N VAL A 102 4.79 3.11 12.41
CA VAL A 102 5.18 1.69 12.35
C VAL A 102 6.36 1.41 13.29
N ALA A 103 7.39 2.27 13.30
CA ALA A 103 8.54 2.13 14.19
C ALA A 103 8.17 2.22 15.67
N ALA A 104 7.10 2.95 16.01
CA ALA A 104 6.61 3.05 17.38
C ALA A 104 5.89 1.78 17.90
N VAL A 105 5.47 0.87 17.01
CA VAL A 105 4.65 -0.30 17.38
C VAL A 105 5.27 -1.64 17.02
N LEU A 106 6.24 -1.68 16.11
CA LEU A 106 7.02 -2.88 15.82
C LEU A 106 8.18 -3.01 16.83
N PRO A 107 8.52 -4.25 17.24
CA PRO A 107 9.66 -4.52 18.12
C PRO A 107 11.02 -4.19 17.48
#